data_AF-A0A3N0A6W2-F1
#
_entry.id   AF-A0A3N0A6W2-F1
#
_cell.length_a   1.000
_cell.length_b   1.000
_cell.length_c   1.000
_cell.angle_alpha   90.00
_cell.angle_beta   90.00
_cell.angle_gamma   90.00
#
_symmetry.space_group_name_H-M   'P 1'
#
loop_
_entity.id
_entity.type
_entity.pdbx_description
1 polymer ?
#
loop_
_entity_poly.entity_id
_entity_poly.type
_entity_poly.pdbx_seq_one_letter_code
_entity_poly.pdbx_strand_id
1 'polypeptide(L)'
;MNPRILVPIVAGIAVVLYVAFGMVAEPAMPSISADKTMTTNGVKHSIPLEKIRGGGPPRDGIPSIDSPIFESADKQSIPDSDVVIGLYINGESRAYPLSILVWHEIVNDVVGGTPVSVTYCPLCYTNQVFERVIDGQTVEFGTSGKLYNSNLLMYDRLTESYWSQALGEAVKGELTGSVLELVPFDVITWGDWKKLHPDTLVLSTETGHARAYGVDPYGDYYTNPNLFFPVENKD
;
A
#
# COMPACT_ATOMS: atom_id res chain seq x y z
N MET A 1 -47.37 12.37 -64.30
CA MET A 1 -47.79 11.25 -63.42
C MET A 1 -46.69 10.22 -63.44
N ASN A 2 -46.02 10.03 -62.30
CA ASN A 2 -44.87 9.14 -62.15
C ASN A 2 -45.19 8.22 -60.96
N PRO A 3 -45.38 6.91 -61.12
CA PRO A 3 -45.77 6.06 -59.99
C PRO A 3 -44.54 5.74 -59.14
N ARG A 4 -44.60 6.13 -57.87
CA ARG A 4 -43.59 5.88 -56.84
C ARG A 4 -43.59 4.39 -56.49
N ILE A 5 -42.42 3.76 -56.56
CA ILE A 5 -42.15 2.42 -56.03
C ILE A 5 -41.99 2.54 -54.51
N LEU A 6 -42.82 1.81 -53.77
CA LEU A 6 -42.75 1.72 -52.30
C LEU A 6 -41.85 0.52 -51.94
N VAL A 7 -40.69 0.77 -51.35
CA VAL A 7 -39.83 -0.26 -50.75
C VAL A 7 -40.29 -0.49 -49.31
N PRO A 8 -40.51 -1.73 -48.85
CA PRO A 8 -40.84 -1.97 -47.45
C PRO A 8 -39.58 -1.80 -46.60
N ILE A 9 -39.63 -0.89 -45.61
CA ILE A 9 -38.60 -0.77 -44.57
C ILE A 9 -38.83 -1.91 -43.58
N VAL A 10 -37.93 -2.89 -43.56
CA VAL A 10 -37.86 -3.87 -42.47
C VAL A 10 -37.17 -3.17 -41.31
N ALA A 11 -37.94 -2.78 -40.29
CA ALA A 11 -37.40 -2.29 -39.03
C ALA A 11 -36.78 -3.47 -38.27
N GLY A 12 -35.45 -3.57 -38.30
CA GLY A 12 -34.69 -4.49 -37.45
C GLY A 12 -34.77 -4.02 -36.00
N ILE A 13 -35.41 -4.81 -35.15
CA ILE A 13 -35.37 -4.61 -33.69
C ILE A 13 -33.96 -5.01 -33.23
N ALA A 14 -33.12 -4.04 -32.91
CA ALA A 14 -31.87 -4.27 -32.21
C ALA A 14 -32.19 -4.53 -30.73
N VAL A 15 -32.14 -5.80 -30.32
CA VAL A 15 -32.18 -6.18 -28.90
C VAL A 15 -30.80 -5.90 -28.31
N VAL A 16 -30.67 -4.77 -27.61
CA VAL A 16 -29.49 -4.49 -26.78
C VAL A 16 -29.66 -5.28 -25.48
N LEU A 17 -29.00 -6.43 -25.39
CA LEU A 17 -28.85 -7.17 -24.15
C LEU A 17 -27.91 -6.40 -23.21
N TYR A 18 -28.48 -5.71 -22.23
CA TYR A 18 -27.73 -5.22 -21.07
C TYR A 18 -27.35 -6.44 -20.22
N VAL A 19 -26.09 -6.88 -20.31
CA VAL A 19 -25.51 -7.77 -19.31
C VAL A 19 -25.17 -6.91 -18.10
N ALA A 20 -26.01 -6.96 -17.08
CA ALA A 20 -25.71 -6.36 -15.79
C ALA A 20 -24.50 -7.12 -15.18
N PHE A 21 -23.32 -6.50 -15.23
CA PHE A 21 -22.21 -6.90 -14.37
C PHE A 21 -22.63 -6.55 -12.94
N GLY A 22 -23.03 -7.57 -12.18
CA GLY A 22 -23.24 -7.41 -10.75
C GLY A 22 -21.92 -6.99 -10.11
N MET A 23 -21.91 -5.87 -9.39
CA MET A 23 -20.84 -5.56 -8.45
C MET A 23 -20.74 -6.72 -7.47
N VAL A 24 -19.67 -7.49 -7.57
CA VAL A 24 -19.29 -8.41 -6.51
C VAL A 24 -18.71 -7.52 -5.42
N ALA A 25 -19.45 -7.35 -4.33
CA ALA A 25 -18.93 -6.66 -3.16
C ALA A 25 -17.69 -7.43 -2.68
N GLU A 26 -16.54 -6.76 -2.63
CA GLU A 26 -15.34 -7.30 -2.00
C GLU A 26 -15.63 -7.55 -0.52
N PRO A 27 -15.13 -8.66 0.07
CA PRO A 27 -15.29 -8.90 1.48
C PRO A 27 -14.52 -7.82 2.25
N ALA A 28 -15.24 -6.98 2.99
CA ALA A 28 -14.64 -6.04 3.93
C ALA A 28 -13.72 -6.81 4.90
N MET A 29 -12.46 -6.38 5.03
CA MET A 29 -11.61 -6.89 6.10
C MET A 29 -12.30 -6.63 7.45
N PRO A 30 -12.23 -7.57 8.41
CA PRO A 30 -12.81 -7.36 9.72
C PRO A 30 -12.13 -6.14 10.37
N SER A 31 -12.88 -5.05 10.49
CA SER A 31 -12.43 -3.87 11.24
C SER A 31 -12.20 -4.28 12.69
N ILE A 32 -11.13 -3.80 13.32
CA ILE A 32 -11.02 -3.86 14.78
C ILE A 32 -11.89 -2.73 15.33
N SER A 33 -13.21 -2.87 15.12
CA SER A 33 -14.24 -2.41 16.05
C SER A 33 -14.15 -0.92 16.46
N ALA A 34 -14.98 -0.08 15.84
CA ALA A 34 -15.37 1.22 16.40
C ALA A 34 -15.88 1.14 17.87
N ASP A 35 -16.23 -0.07 18.34
CA ASP A 35 -16.63 -0.42 19.71
C ASP A 35 -15.47 -0.62 20.72
N LYS A 36 -14.20 -0.39 20.32
CA LYS A 36 -13.00 -0.63 21.15
C LYS A 36 -12.17 0.61 21.48
N THR A 37 -12.59 1.81 21.05
CA THR A 37 -11.84 3.03 21.33
C THR A 37 -11.89 3.39 22.82
N MET A 38 -10.71 3.47 23.44
CA MET A 38 -10.49 3.85 24.83
C MET A 38 -9.80 5.21 24.90
N THR A 39 -9.88 5.88 26.05
CA THR A 39 -9.06 7.07 26.34
C THR A 39 -8.27 6.87 27.63
N THR A 40 -6.95 7.05 27.56
CA THR A 40 -6.06 7.00 28.73
C THR A 40 -5.22 8.26 28.77
N ASN A 41 -5.30 9.02 29.86
CA ASN A 41 -4.59 10.31 30.02
C ASN A 41 -4.80 11.28 28.85
N GLY A 42 -6.02 11.33 28.30
CA GLY A 42 -6.38 12.20 27.18
C GLY A 42 -5.98 11.68 25.79
N VAL A 43 -5.34 10.52 25.69
CA VAL A 43 -4.98 9.90 24.40
C VAL A 43 -6.01 8.84 24.04
N LYS A 44 -6.63 8.95 22.86
CA LYS A 44 -7.48 7.90 22.27
C LYS A 44 -6.62 6.75 21.75
N HIS A 45 -7.08 5.50 21.93
CA HIS A 45 -6.42 4.30 21.40
C HIS A 45 -7.39 3.11 21.29
N SER A 46 -7.15 2.18 20.37
CA SER A 46 -7.89 0.91 20.23
C SER A 46 -7.05 -0.32 20.59
N ILE A 47 -5.76 -0.12 20.91
CA ILE A 47 -4.80 -1.14 21.34
C ILE A 47 -4.14 -0.75 22.68
N PRO A 48 -3.72 -1.72 23.52
CA PRO A 48 -3.08 -1.40 24.79
C PRO A 48 -1.77 -0.63 24.62
N LEU A 49 -1.70 0.59 25.16
CA LEU A 49 -0.56 1.51 24.96
C LEU A 49 0.77 0.94 25.44
N GLU A 50 0.77 0.17 26.53
CA GLU A 50 1.94 -0.48 27.10
C GLU A 50 2.50 -1.62 26.24
N LYS A 51 1.73 -2.10 25.25
CA LYS A 51 2.15 -3.09 24.28
C LYS A 51 2.79 -2.48 23.03
N ILE A 52 2.66 -1.17 22.83
CA ILE A 52 3.40 -0.46 21.78
C ILE A 52 4.89 -0.45 22.15
N ARG A 53 5.72 -1.06 21.30
CA ARG A 53 7.17 -1.17 21.52
C ARG A 53 7.95 -0.25 20.59
N GLY A 54 9.16 0.12 20.98
CA GLY A 54 10.11 0.74 20.06
C GLY A 54 10.77 -0.33 19.18
N GLY A 55 10.89 -0.08 17.89
CA GLY A 55 11.55 -0.97 16.93
C GLY A 55 13.08 -0.84 16.91
N GLY A 56 13.65 0.06 17.71
CA GLY A 56 15.08 0.41 17.70
C GLY A 56 15.33 1.79 17.09
N PRO A 57 14.99 2.01 15.80
CA PRO A 57 15.03 3.34 15.21
C PRO A 57 14.06 4.33 15.91
N PRO A 58 14.42 5.62 16.00
CA PRO A 58 13.48 6.66 16.39
C PRO A 58 12.42 6.89 15.30
N ARG A 59 11.46 7.77 15.56
CA ARG A 59 10.56 8.30 14.52
C ARG A 59 11.37 8.84 13.34
N ASP A 60 10.96 8.49 12.13
CA ASP A 60 11.67 8.79 10.87
C ASP A 60 13.13 8.26 10.82
N GLY A 61 13.53 7.36 11.72
CA GLY A 61 14.86 6.72 11.70
C GLY A 61 15.04 5.76 10.51
N ILE A 62 13.93 5.29 9.96
CA ILE A 62 13.81 4.67 8.64
C ILE A 62 13.02 5.67 7.80
N PRO A 63 13.68 6.52 6.99
CA PRO A 63 13.02 7.64 6.34
C PRO A 63 12.10 7.14 5.22
N SER A 64 10.85 7.61 5.22
CA SER A 64 9.93 7.41 4.09
C SER A 64 10.45 8.11 2.83
N ILE A 65 10.03 7.65 1.66
CA ILE A 65 10.26 8.35 0.39
C ILE A 65 9.02 9.17 0.07
N ASP A 66 9.12 10.49 0.23
CA ASP A 66 7.98 11.42 0.05
C ASP A 66 8.01 12.14 -1.31
N SER A 67 9.09 11.97 -2.07
CA SER A 67 9.25 12.52 -3.44
C SER A 67 9.95 11.48 -4.32
N PRO A 68 9.29 10.36 -4.64
CA PRO A 68 9.90 9.26 -5.35
C PRO A 68 10.33 9.65 -6.77
N ILE A 69 11.54 9.25 -7.15
CA ILE A 69 12.05 9.35 -8.51
C ILE A 69 11.86 7.99 -9.18
N PHE A 70 11.38 8.01 -10.41
CA PHE A 70 11.14 6.80 -11.17
C PHE A 70 11.86 6.80 -12.51
N GLU A 71 12.27 5.61 -12.92
CA GLU A 71 12.94 5.37 -14.18
C GLU A 71 12.19 4.32 -15.00
N SER A 72 12.41 4.30 -16.30
CA SER A 72 11.86 3.26 -17.17
C SER A 72 12.47 1.89 -16.84
N ALA A 73 11.68 0.83 -17.02
CA ALA A 73 12.07 -0.55 -16.71
C ALA A 73 13.39 -1.01 -17.35
N ASP A 74 13.76 -0.47 -18.51
CA ASP A 74 14.98 -0.79 -19.27
C ASP A 74 16.26 -0.17 -18.67
N LYS A 75 16.13 0.85 -17.82
CA LYS A 75 17.26 1.50 -17.13
C LYS A 75 17.66 0.82 -15.83
N GLN A 76 16.79 -0.02 -15.28
CA GLN A 76 17.03 -0.71 -14.02
C GLN A 76 17.71 -2.06 -14.22
N SER A 77 18.72 -2.35 -13.41
CA SER A 77 19.36 -3.67 -13.35
C SER A 77 18.84 -4.46 -12.15
N ILE A 78 17.56 -4.82 -12.21
CA ILE A 78 16.90 -5.64 -11.19
C ILE A 78 16.85 -7.09 -11.70
N PRO A 79 17.30 -8.09 -10.92
CA PRO A 79 17.14 -9.51 -11.27
C PRO A 79 15.67 -9.87 -11.49
N ASP A 80 15.37 -10.67 -12.51
CA ASP A 80 13.99 -11.08 -12.80
C ASP A 80 13.32 -11.85 -11.64
N SER A 81 14.12 -12.45 -10.74
CA SER A 81 13.65 -13.14 -9.54
C SER A 81 13.29 -12.23 -8.36
N ASP A 82 13.71 -10.97 -8.38
CA ASP A 82 13.46 -10.04 -7.28
C ASP A 82 11.98 -9.71 -7.19
N VAL A 83 11.48 -9.49 -5.97
CA VAL A 83 10.07 -9.19 -5.73
C VAL A 83 9.84 -7.68 -5.74
N VAL A 84 8.75 -7.27 -6.38
CA VAL A 84 8.27 -5.90 -6.39
C VAL A 84 6.82 -5.85 -5.91
N ILE A 85 6.42 -4.71 -5.34
CA ILE A 85 5.01 -4.32 -5.29
C ILE A 85 4.69 -3.66 -6.62
N GLY A 86 3.70 -4.18 -7.34
CA GLY A 86 3.22 -3.63 -8.62
C GLY A 86 1.88 -2.92 -8.44
N LEU A 87 1.74 -1.73 -9.02
CA LEU A 87 0.49 -0.98 -9.11
C LEU A 87 0.13 -0.71 -10.57
N TYR A 88 -1.15 -0.88 -10.91
CA TYR A 88 -1.70 -0.43 -12.19
C TYR A 88 -3.00 0.36 -11.94
N ILE A 89 -2.92 1.68 -12.05
CA ILE A 89 -4.02 2.59 -11.70
C ILE A 89 -4.22 3.57 -12.84
N ASN A 90 -5.45 3.66 -13.37
CA ASN A 90 -5.84 4.59 -14.42
C ASN A 90 -4.89 4.63 -15.65
N GLY A 91 -4.36 3.45 -16.02
CA GLY A 91 -3.46 3.32 -17.18
C GLY A 91 -1.97 3.49 -16.87
N GLU A 92 -1.61 3.85 -15.64
CA GLU A 92 -0.22 4.01 -15.21
C GLU A 92 0.24 2.80 -14.40
N SER A 93 1.40 2.23 -14.77
CA SER A 93 2.01 1.12 -14.04
C SER A 93 3.27 1.55 -13.27
N ARG A 94 3.33 1.22 -11.99
CA ARG A 94 4.48 1.49 -11.10
C ARG A 94 4.99 0.20 -10.46
N ALA A 95 6.29 0.10 -10.31
CA ALA A 95 6.95 -0.99 -9.57
C ALA A 95 7.80 -0.44 -8.43
N TYR A 96 7.65 -1.01 -7.25
CA TYR A 96 8.39 -0.66 -6.03
C TYR A 96 9.19 -1.88 -5.56
N PRO A 97 10.51 -1.94 -5.83
CA PRO A 97 11.32 -3.08 -5.42
C PRO A 97 11.38 -3.25 -3.91
N LEU A 98 11.17 -4.47 -3.40
CA LEU A 98 11.29 -4.75 -1.97
C LEU A 98 12.71 -4.47 -1.44
N SER A 99 13.72 -4.60 -2.31
CA SER A 99 15.12 -4.26 -2.00
C SER A 99 15.37 -2.77 -1.72
N ILE A 100 14.45 -1.89 -2.13
CA ILE A 100 14.42 -0.48 -1.73
C ILE A 100 13.50 -0.30 -0.53
N LEU A 101 12.29 -0.87 -0.57
CA LEU A 101 11.30 -0.73 0.49
C LEU A 101 11.79 -1.25 1.84
N VAL A 102 12.65 -2.26 1.90
CA VAL A 102 13.24 -2.73 3.17
C VAL A 102 14.05 -1.66 3.91
N TRP A 103 14.51 -0.63 3.21
CA TRP A 103 15.29 0.48 3.78
C TRP A 103 14.48 1.74 4.09
N HIS A 104 13.23 1.79 3.63
CA HIS A 104 12.38 3.00 3.68
C HIS A 104 11.00 2.74 4.29
N GLU A 105 10.52 1.50 4.23
CA GLU A 105 9.22 0.98 4.69
C GLU A 105 7.98 1.63 4.10
N ILE A 106 8.04 2.90 3.68
CA ILE A 106 6.91 3.70 3.18
C ILE A 106 7.37 4.57 2.00
N VAL A 107 6.56 4.58 0.94
CA VAL A 107 6.67 5.51 -0.20
C VAL A 107 5.34 6.24 -0.35
N ASN A 108 5.35 7.56 -0.25
CA ASN A 108 4.19 8.40 -0.55
C ASN A 108 4.28 8.84 -2.01
N ASP A 109 3.33 8.40 -2.84
CA ASP A 109 3.35 8.59 -4.29
C ASP A 109 1.98 9.07 -4.81
N VAL A 110 1.90 9.37 -6.10
CA VAL A 110 0.67 9.62 -6.86
C VAL A 110 0.73 8.82 -8.16
N VAL A 111 -0.16 7.84 -8.32
CA VAL A 111 -0.17 6.93 -9.47
C VAL A 111 -1.50 7.04 -10.20
N GLY A 112 -1.49 7.38 -11.49
CA GLY A 112 -2.73 7.53 -12.25
C GLY A 112 -3.67 8.59 -11.65
N GLY A 113 -3.13 9.57 -10.92
CA GLY A 113 -3.90 10.59 -10.19
C GLY A 113 -4.34 10.20 -8.77
N THR A 114 -4.18 8.96 -8.35
CA THR A 114 -4.52 8.51 -6.98
C THR A 114 -3.33 8.70 -6.04
N PRO A 115 -3.46 9.47 -4.95
CA PRO A 115 -2.41 9.57 -3.94
C PRO A 115 -2.35 8.28 -3.13
N VAL A 116 -1.21 7.57 -3.21
CA VAL A 116 -1.03 6.28 -2.55
C VAL A 116 0.10 6.31 -1.52
N SER A 117 -0.04 5.49 -0.47
CA SER A 117 1.06 5.13 0.43
C SER A 117 1.37 3.65 0.25
N VAL A 118 2.53 3.34 -0.34
CA VAL A 118 3.02 1.97 -0.55
C VAL A 118 3.89 1.59 0.65
N THR A 119 3.54 0.49 1.32
CA THR A 119 4.12 0.16 2.63
C THR A 119 4.61 -1.28 2.67
N TYR A 120 5.73 -1.48 3.35
CA TYR A 120 6.34 -2.79 3.57
C TYR A 120 6.87 -2.88 5.00
N CYS A 121 6.41 -3.88 5.75
CA CYS A 121 6.95 -4.21 7.06
C CYS A 121 7.83 -5.46 6.97
N PRO A 122 9.18 -5.31 6.97
CA PRO A 122 10.09 -6.44 6.80
C PRO A 122 10.01 -7.47 7.94
N LEU A 123 9.64 -7.05 9.16
CA LEU A 123 9.53 -7.96 10.31
C LEU A 123 8.44 -9.03 10.16
N CYS A 124 7.41 -8.77 9.35
CA CYS A 124 6.28 -9.69 9.13
C CYS A 124 6.03 -10.00 7.66
N TYR A 125 6.88 -9.48 6.76
CA TYR A 125 6.76 -9.60 5.30
C TYR A 125 5.42 -9.09 4.75
N THR A 126 4.76 -8.16 5.47
CA THR A 126 3.46 -7.61 5.09
C THR A 126 3.64 -6.43 4.14
N ASN A 127 2.98 -6.51 2.99
CA ASN A 127 2.88 -5.45 1.99
C ASN A 127 1.47 -4.90 2.03
N GLN A 128 1.30 -3.57 2.03
CA GLN A 128 -0.02 -2.95 1.89
C GLN A 128 0.08 -1.63 1.13
N VAL A 129 -0.95 -1.31 0.36
CA VAL A 129 -1.08 -0.03 -0.33
C VAL A 129 -2.39 0.61 0.05
N PHE A 130 -2.34 1.88 0.44
CA PHE A 130 -3.50 2.65 0.87
C PHE A 130 -3.66 3.90 0.02
N GLU A 131 -4.90 4.31 -0.24
CA GLU A 131 -5.17 5.68 -0.65
C GLU A 131 -4.94 6.60 0.56
N ARG A 132 -4.02 7.55 0.43
CA ARG A 132 -3.58 8.40 1.53
C ARG A 132 -4.41 9.68 1.63
N VAL A 133 -5.73 9.53 1.63
CA VAL A 133 -6.70 10.63 1.78
C VAL A 133 -7.43 10.48 3.11
N ILE A 134 -7.35 11.51 3.95
CA ILE A 134 -8.04 11.59 5.23
C ILE A 134 -8.91 12.84 5.20
N ASP A 135 -10.22 12.69 5.37
CA ASP A 135 -11.20 13.79 5.33
C ASP A 135 -11.06 14.70 4.09
N GLY A 136 -10.80 14.08 2.94
CA GLY A 136 -10.62 14.77 1.65
C GLY A 136 -9.25 15.45 1.47
N GLN A 137 -8.33 15.29 2.42
CA GLN A 137 -6.97 15.83 2.33
C GLN A 137 -5.96 14.72 2.08
N THR A 138 -5.13 14.92 1.07
CA THR A 138 -3.96 14.07 0.84
C THR A 138 -2.97 14.24 1.99
N VAL A 139 -2.63 13.13 2.65
CA VAL A 139 -1.68 13.10 3.77
C VAL A 139 -0.40 12.36 3.39
N GLU A 140 0.66 12.60 4.13
CA GLU A 140 1.90 11.83 4.07
C GLU A 140 2.04 10.97 5.31
N PHE A 141 2.46 9.71 5.11
CA PHE A 141 2.77 8.79 6.19
C PHE A 141 4.27 8.69 6.41
N GLY A 142 4.68 8.58 7.67
CA GLY A 142 6.06 8.33 8.07
C GLY A 142 6.18 7.12 8.99
N THR A 143 7.42 6.70 9.25
CA THR A 143 7.70 5.60 10.18
C THR A 143 7.72 6.12 11.61
N SER A 144 6.90 5.55 12.51
CA SER A 144 6.84 6.05 13.90
C SER A 144 8.02 5.57 14.77
N GLY A 145 8.79 4.60 14.28
CA GLY A 145 9.75 3.83 15.08
C GLY A 145 9.08 2.92 16.12
N LYS A 146 7.75 2.71 16.00
CA LYS A 146 6.97 1.87 16.91
C LYS A 146 6.41 0.64 16.22
N LEU A 147 6.22 -0.40 17.02
CA LEU A 147 5.68 -1.68 16.62
C LEU A 147 4.51 -2.08 17.53
N TYR A 148 3.54 -2.79 16.97
CA TYR A 148 2.52 -3.53 17.70
C TYR A 148 2.38 -4.92 17.06
N ASN A 149 2.47 -5.98 17.86
CA ASN A 149 2.50 -7.36 17.37
C ASN A 149 3.53 -7.58 16.24
N SER A 150 4.72 -6.98 16.38
CA SER A 150 5.81 -7.00 15.40
C SER A 150 5.49 -6.38 14.02
N ASN A 151 4.32 -5.76 13.86
CA ASN A 151 3.97 -4.97 12.69
C ASN A 151 4.27 -3.49 12.93
N LEU A 152 4.71 -2.82 11.86
CA LEU A 152 4.97 -1.39 11.82
C LEU A 152 3.71 -0.59 12.22
N LEU A 153 3.88 0.35 13.15
CA LEU A 153 2.94 1.46 13.27
C LEU A 153 3.46 2.62 12.44
N MET A 154 2.71 3.00 11.41
CA MET A 154 2.93 4.25 10.68
C MET A 154 2.41 5.42 11.51
N TYR A 155 2.74 6.65 11.11
CA TYR A 155 2.01 7.82 11.59
C TYR A 155 1.68 8.76 10.43
N ASP A 156 0.56 9.47 10.52
CA ASP A 156 0.23 10.52 9.56
C ASP A 156 0.83 11.86 10.00
N ARG A 157 1.41 12.62 9.06
CA ARG A 157 2.02 13.93 9.35
C ARG A 157 0.99 15.03 9.66
N LEU A 158 -0.31 14.78 9.45
CA LEU A 158 -1.38 15.76 9.65
C LEU A 158 -1.81 15.87 11.13
N THR A 159 -2.07 14.74 11.77
CA THR A 159 -2.61 14.63 13.14
C THR A 159 -1.69 13.89 14.11
N GLU A 160 -0.61 13.30 13.59
CA GLU A 160 0.31 12.45 14.34
C GLU A 160 -0.34 11.19 14.95
N SER A 161 -1.49 10.76 14.42
CA SER A 161 -2.11 9.50 14.79
C SER A 161 -1.27 8.33 14.30
N TYR A 162 -1.30 7.20 15.02
CA TYR A 162 -0.58 5.99 14.66
C TYR A 162 -1.52 5.01 14.00
N TRP A 163 -1.04 4.38 12.93
CA TRP A 163 -1.81 3.50 12.06
C TRP A 163 -1.16 2.13 12.00
N SER A 164 -1.97 1.09 12.20
CA SER A 164 -1.57 -0.30 11.95
C SER A 164 -1.28 -0.48 10.46
N GLN A 165 -0.03 -0.76 10.09
CA GLN A 165 0.34 -0.94 8.68
C GLN A 165 -0.40 -2.11 8.05
N ALA A 166 -0.59 -3.22 8.78
CA ALA A 166 -1.29 -4.38 8.25
C ALA A 166 -2.79 -4.15 8.01
N LEU A 167 -3.43 -3.36 8.88
CA LEU A 167 -4.90 -3.20 8.88
C LEU A 167 -5.38 -1.90 8.22
N GLY A 168 -4.51 -0.90 8.06
CA GLY A 168 -4.90 0.44 7.63
C GLY A 168 -5.74 1.19 8.66
N GLU A 169 -5.78 0.74 9.92
CA GLU A 169 -6.59 1.34 10.98
C GLU A 169 -5.75 2.24 11.88
N ALA A 170 -6.26 3.42 12.21
CA ALA A 170 -5.70 4.29 13.24
C ALA A 170 -5.94 3.69 14.63
N VAL A 171 -4.88 3.38 15.34
CA VAL A 171 -4.92 2.66 16.62
C VAL A 171 -4.59 3.53 17.83
N LYS A 172 -4.05 4.73 17.61
CA LYS A 172 -3.72 5.69 18.66
C LYS A 172 -3.72 7.11 18.10
N GLY A 173 -4.23 8.08 18.85
CA GLY A 173 -4.27 9.49 18.45
C GLY A 173 -5.66 9.94 18.03
N GLU A 174 -5.77 11.16 17.52
CA GLU A 174 -7.04 11.83 17.24
C GLU A 174 -7.97 10.99 16.35
N LEU A 175 -7.38 10.35 15.34
CA LEU A 175 -8.08 9.58 14.31
C LEU A 175 -8.36 8.11 14.71
N THR A 176 -8.13 7.72 15.96
CA THR A 176 -8.34 6.31 16.41
C THR A 176 -9.71 5.78 15.98
N GLY A 177 -9.72 4.62 15.32
CA GLY A 177 -10.90 3.95 14.76
C GLY A 177 -11.17 4.26 13.30
N SER A 178 -10.49 5.25 12.71
CA SER A 178 -10.51 5.50 11.26
C SER A 178 -9.77 4.40 10.51
N VAL A 179 -10.20 4.12 9.27
CA VAL A 179 -9.63 3.09 8.40
C VAL A 179 -9.31 3.72 7.04
N LEU A 180 -8.13 3.42 6.51
CA LEU A 180 -7.70 3.82 5.17
C LEU A 180 -8.33 2.93 4.10
N GLU A 181 -8.59 3.51 2.93
CA GLU A 181 -9.02 2.75 1.76
C GLU A 181 -7.83 1.95 1.20
N LEU A 182 -8.04 0.65 0.97
CA LEU A 182 -7.04 -0.22 0.37
C LEU A 182 -7.01 -0.03 -1.14
N VAL A 183 -5.81 0.06 -1.69
CA VAL A 183 -5.58 0.11 -3.13
C VAL A 183 -5.09 -1.27 -3.59
N PRO A 184 -5.71 -1.89 -4.60
CA PRO A 184 -5.24 -3.17 -5.13
C PRO A 184 -3.79 -3.11 -5.64
N PHE A 185 -3.02 -4.15 -5.35
CA PHE A 185 -1.62 -4.27 -5.73
C PHE A 185 -1.24 -5.73 -5.96
N ASP A 186 -0.14 -5.94 -6.69
CA ASP A 186 0.48 -7.25 -6.88
C ASP A 186 1.77 -7.37 -6.08
N VAL A 187 2.00 -8.52 -5.44
CA VAL A 187 3.33 -8.93 -4.95
C VAL A 187 3.83 -9.99 -5.91
N ILE A 188 4.78 -9.61 -6.76
CA ILE A 188 5.13 -10.38 -7.96
C ILE A 188 6.63 -10.28 -8.24
N THR A 189 7.18 -11.26 -8.96
CA THR A 189 8.54 -11.18 -9.45
C THR A 189 8.68 -10.05 -10.48
N TRP A 190 9.83 -9.39 -10.50
CA TRP A 190 10.13 -8.34 -11.45
C TRP A 190 10.03 -8.83 -12.89
N GLY A 191 10.52 -10.03 -13.17
CA GLY A 191 10.48 -10.63 -14.49
C GLY A 191 9.06 -10.82 -15.00
N ASP A 192 8.12 -11.24 -14.15
CA ASP A 192 6.73 -11.43 -14.55
C ASP A 192 5.96 -10.10 -14.62
N TRP A 193 6.19 -9.19 -13.67
CA TRP A 193 5.60 -7.84 -13.73
C TRP A 193 5.98 -7.11 -15.02
N LYS A 194 7.27 -7.11 -15.39
CA LYS A 194 7.78 -6.48 -16.61
C LYS A 194 7.19 -7.08 -17.89
N LYS A 195 6.83 -8.37 -17.90
CA LYS A 195 6.13 -8.99 -19.05
C LYS A 195 4.70 -8.49 -19.17
N LEU A 196 4.02 -8.28 -18.04
CA LEU A 196 2.64 -7.79 -17.99
C LEU A 196 2.57 -6.27 -18.27
N HIS A 197 3.57 -5.52 -17.80
CA HIS A 197 3.64 -4.06 -17.85
C HIS A 197 5.01 -3.59 -18.37
N PRO A 198 5.31 -3.74 -19.67
CA PRO A 198 6.61 -3.39 -20.24
C PRO A 198 6.95 -1.90 -20.15
N ASP A 199 5.93 -1.04 -20.12
CA ASP A 199 6.07 0.42 -20.01
C ASP A 199 6.11 0.92 -18.55
N THR A 200 6.22 0.00 -17.56
CA THR A 200 6.19 0.35 -16.14
C THR A 200 7.35 1.25 -15.75
N LEU A 201 7.04 2.18 -14.83
CA LEU A 201 8.03 3.02 -14.18
C LEU A 201 8.43 2.40 -12.84
N VAL A 202 9.73 2.30 -12.59
CA VAL A 202 10.31 1.62 -11.44
C VAL A 202 10.92 2.63 -10.50
N LEU A 203 10.66 2.48 -9.19
CA LEU A 203 11.25 3.32 -8.16
C LEU A 203 12.78 3.24 -8.23
N SER A 204 13.43 4.40 -8.34
CA SER A 204 14.89 4.49 -8.42
C SER A 204 15.54 4.42 -7.04
N THR A 205 16.83 4.07 -7.03
CA THR A 205 17.69 4.15 -5.84
C THR A 205 18.12 5.59 -5.52
N GLU A 206 17.79 6.56 -6.37
CA GLU A 206 17.98 7.99 -6.13
C GLU A 206 16.96 8.53 -5.11
N THR A 207 17.02 8.05 -3.87
CA THR A 207 16.06 8.42 -2.82
C THR A 207 16.54 9.60 -1.96
N GLY A 208 17.73 10.16 -2.25
CA GLY A 208 18.40 11.14 -1.38
C GLY A 208 19.09 10.55 -0.13
N HIS A 209 19.14 9.22 0.01
CA HIS A 209 19.77 8.54 1.15
C HIS A 209 20.88 7.59 0.71
N ALA A 210 21.96 7.52 1.49
CA ALA A 210 23.02 6.54 1.28
C ALA A 210 22.66 5.21 1.95
N ARG A 211 22.11 4.26 1.19
CA ARG A 211 21.75 2.91 1.65
C ARG A 211 22.41 1.84 0.77
N ALA A 212 22.57 0.65 1.33
CA ALA A 212 23.07 -0.51 0.60
C ALA A 212 21.89 -1.24 -0.09
N TYR A 213 21.26 -0.59 -1.06
CA TYR A 213 20.18 -1.21 -1.83
C TYR A 213 20.65 -2.52 -2.47
N GLY A 214 19.82 -3.56 -2.37
CA GLY A 214 20.18 -4.92 -2.81
C GLY A 214 20.83 -5.79 -1.71
N VAL A 215 21.15 -5.22 -0.55
CA VAL A 215 21.51 -5.99 0.65
C VAL A 215 20.38 -5.84 1.67
N ASP A 216 19.87 -6.97 2.17
CA ASP A 216 18.81 -6.94 3.18
C ASP A 216 19.41 -6.65 4.58
N PRO A 217 19.01 -5.57 5.27
CA PRO A 217 19.51 -5.24 6.61
C PRO A 217 19.08 -6.22 7.70
N TYR A 218 18.11 -7.10 7.44
CA TYR A 218 17.60 -8.12 8.36
C TYR A 218 18.33 -9.46 8.24
N GLY A 219 19.24 -9.63 7.25
CA GLY A 219 20.13 -10.78 7.18
C GLY A 219 19.42 -12.14 7.16
N ASP A 220 19.70 -12.99 8.15
CA ASP A 220 19.13 -14.35 8.26
C ASP A 220 17.74 -14.39 8.90
N TYR A 221 17.18 -13.24 9.29
CA TYR A 221 15.94 -13.13 10.07
C TYR A 221 14.79 -13.98 9.49
N TYR A 222 14.54 -13.90 8.18
CA TYR A 222 13.45 -14.63 7.51
C TYR A 222 13.63 -16.16 7.51
N THR A 223 14.83 -16.63 7.81
CA THR A 223 15.19 -18.05 7.85
C THR A 223 15.46 -18.56 9.28
N ASN A 224 15.44 -17.65 10.26
CA ASN A 224 15.71 -17.94 11.66
C ASN A 224 14.40 -18.03 12.44
N PRO A 225 14.17 -19.06 13.28
CA PRO A 225 12.93 -19.18 14.05
C PRO A 225 12.79 -18.15 15.19
N ASN A 226 13.84 -17.39 15.49
CA ASN A 226 13.82 -16.38 16.55
C ASN A 226 13.26 -15.05 16.05
N LEU A 227 12.14 -14.61 16.63
CA LEU A 227 11.59 -13.28 16.37
C LEU A 227 12.42 -12.20 17.07
N PHE A 228 12.68 -11.11 16.36
CA PHE A 228 13.32 -9.92 16.95
C PHE A 228 12.37 -9.20 17.92
N PHE A 229 11.06 -9.30 17.67
CA PHE A 229 10.01 -8.67 18.49
C PHE A 229 8.88 -9.66 18.80
N PRO A 230 8.19 -9.50 19.94
CA PRO A 230 7.15 -10.44 20.35
C PRO A 230 5.86 -10.30 19.51
N VAL A 231 5.15 -11.41 19.37
CA VAL A 231 3.78 -11.50 18.84
C VAL A 231 2.86 -12.10 19.91
N GLU A 232 1.57 -11.72 19.90
CA GLU A 232 0.60 -12.17 20.89
C GLU A 232 0.17 -13.63 20.72
N ASN A 233 0.06 -14.08 19.47
CA ASN A 233 -0.33 -15.45 19.14
C ASN A 233 0.86 -16.17 18.52
N LYS A 234 1.08 -17.41 18.94
CA LYS A 234 2.04 -18.33 18.35
C LYS A 234 1.28 -19.57 17.95
N ASP A 235 1.51 -20.03 16.74
CA ASP A 235 0.97 -21.30 16.23
C ASP A 235 1.67 -22.50 16.88
#